data_AF-A0A969DL02-F1
#
_entry.id   AF-A0A969DL02-F1
#
_cell.length_a   1.000
_cell.length_b   1.000
_cell.length_c   1.000
_cell.angle_alpha   90.00
_cell.angle_beta   90.00
_cell.angle_gamma   90.00
#
_symmetry.space_group_name_H-M   'P 1'
#
loop_
_entity.id
_entity.type
_entity.pdbx_description
1 polymer ?
#
loop_
_entity_poly.entity_id
_entity_poly.type
_entity_poly.pdbx_seq_one_letter_code
_entity_poly.pdbx_strand_id
1 'polypeptide(L)'
;MALTYLLRGVDVPTISLLILLATVGCLCTTSIAVALGAASVSARFRALPTLLAFLSLGTLTIALASGMYWIHRAVERAVRLGEVGEILLGMSLPVLLTLALAAMIASAFLSHPYENRSTRFRVLGLVGVLGTFLWAGLNIPHRHSSEVGPVMAATLGVFVFPILLFAVTEPAALSPRVRTLVPRRPLLALLSLPFLPGGGRGMLYTILLAVTTLGGAALYSALLYGTTPDRTR
;
A
#
# COMPACT_ATOMS: atom_id res chain seq x y z
N MET A 1 16.76 -13.38 21.84
CA MET A 1 15.50 -12.65 22.14
C MET A 1 14.38 -13.56 22.60
N ALA A 2 14.04 -14.66 21.90
CA ALA A 2 12.95 -15.55 22.32
C ALA A 2 13.16 -16.20 23.72
N LEU A 3 14.38 -16.66 24.02
CA LEU A 3 14.72 -17.31 25.30
C LEU A 3 14.66 -16.35 26.52
N THR A 4 15.01 -15.07 26.32
CA THR A 4 14.90 -14.03 27.36
C THR A 4 13.47 -13.57 27.63
N TYR A 5 12.57 -13.73 26.65
CA TYR A 5 11.15 -13.41 26.80
C TYR A 5 10.36 -14.52 27.54
N LEU A 6 10.72 -15.79 27.33
CA LEU A 6 10.16 -16.93 28.07
C LEU A 6 10.41 -16.82 29.58
N LEU A 7 11.57 -16.29 29.99
CA LEU A 7 11.91 -16.06 31.40
C LEU A 7 11.13 -14.91 32.06
N ARG A 8 10.46 -14.05 31.27
CA ARG A 8 9.64 -12.93 31.76
C ARG A 8 8.14 -13.24 31.83
N GLY A 9 7.75 -14.51 31.61
CA GLY A 9 6.34 -14.92 31.64
C GLY A 9 5.54 -14.44 30.41
N VAL A 10 6.20 -14.21 29.27
CA VAL A 10 5.50 -13.87 28.03
C VAL A 10 5.12 -15.13 27.28
N ASP A 11 3.85 -15.24 26.91
CA ASP A 11 3.30 -16.41 26.24
C ASP A 11 3.96 -16.66 24.87
N VAL A 12 4.18 -17.93 24.53
CA VAL A 12 4.76 -18.38 23.25
C VAL A 12 4.03 -17.83 22.01
N PRO A 13 2.68 -17.72 21.97
CA PRO A 13 1.96 -17.13 20.85
C PRO A 13 2.32 -15.65 20.61
N THR A 14 2.50 -14.87 21.68
CA THR A 14 2.89 -13.46 21.61
C THR A 14 4.27 -13.31 20.97
N ILE A 15 5.24 -14.14 21.41
CA ILE A 15 6.60 -14.15 20.85
C ILE A 15 6.55 -14.52 19.36
N SER A 16 5.77 -15.54 19.00
CA SER A 16 5.64 -16.03 17.63
C SER A 16 5.05 -14.95 16.71
N LEU A 17 4.01 -14.24 17.17
CA LEU A 17 3.39 -13.15 16.42
C LEU A 17 4.37 -11.98 16.23
N LEU A 18 5.11 -11.60 17.27
CA LEU A 18 6.12 -10.54 17.17
C LEU A 18 7.24 -10.89 16.17
N ILE A 19 7.70 -12.15 16.15
CA ILE A 19 8.69 -12.61 15.18
C ILE A 19 8.13 -12.56 13.75
N LEU A 20 6.88 -12.98 13.55
CA LEU A 20 6.22 -12.91 12.25
C LEU A 20 6.11 -11.46 11.76
N LEU A 21 5.64 -10.55 12.61
CA LEU A 21 5.51 -9.13 12.28
C LEU A 21 6.87 -8.49 11.99
N ALA A 22 7.90 -8.82 12.77
CA ALA A 22 9.27 -8.36 12.51
C ALA A 22 9.78 -8.87 11.16
N THR A 23 9.54 -10.14 10.83
CA THR A 23 9.95 -10.75 9.56
C THR A 23 9.27 -10.06 8.38
N VAL A 24 7.96 -9.84 8.48
CA VAL A 24 7.17 -9.10 7.48
C VAL A 24 7.68 -7.68 7.31
N GLY A 25 7.95 -6.99 8.42
CA GLY A 25 8.57 -5.67 8.41
C GLY A 25 9.90 -5.68 7.64
N CYS A 26 10.80 -6.61 7.97
CA CYS A 26 12.09 -6.79 7.29
C CYS A 26 11.94 -7.08 5.79
N LEU A 27 10.94 -7.87 5.37
CA LEU A 27 10.69 -8.13 3.94
C LEU A 27 10.25 -6.84 3.22
N CYS A 28 9.36 -6.06 3.83
CA CYS A 28 8.93 -4.77 3.29
C CYS A 28 10.11 -3.78 3.20
N THR A 29 10.91 -3.64 4.27
CA THR A 29 12.06 -2.73 4.30
C THR A 29 13.10 -3.12 3.24
N THR A 30 13.40 -4.41 3.12
CA THR A 30 14.35 -4.95 2.13
C THR A 30 13.85 -4.70 0.71
N SER A 31 12.56 -4.92 0.46
CA SER A 31 11.98 -4.72 -0.87
C SER A 31 12.02 -3.24 -1.27
N ILE A 32 11.74 -2.32 -0.34
CA ILE A 32 11.88 -0.87 -0.55
C ILE A 32 13.35 -0.51 -0.81
N ALA A 33 14.28 -1.06 -0.04
CA ALA A 33 15.71 -0.81 -0.22
C ALA A 33 16.21 -1.27 -1.60
N VAL A 34 15.77 -2.45 -2.06
CA VAL A 34 16.08 -2.97 -3.41
C VAL A 34 15.48 -2.09 -4.49
N ALA A 35 14.22 -1.66 -4.33
CA ALA A 35 13.55 -0.75 -5.26
C ALA A 35 14.28 0.60 -5.39
N LEU A 36 14.75 1.17 -4.28
CA LEU A 36 15.53 2.41 -4.26
C LEU A 36 16.95 2.20 -4.81
N GLY A 37 17.57 1.06 -4.52
CA GLY A 37 18.86 0.67 -5.10
C GLY A 37 18.80 0.58 -6.62
N ALA A 38 17.72 0.00 -7.16
CA ALA A 38 17.50 -0.05 -8.60
C ALA A 38 17.33 1.35 -9.24
N ALA A 39 16.81 2.33 -8.50
CA ALA A 39 16.70 3.73 -8.96
C ALA A 39 18.06 4.44 -9.12
N SER A 40 19.08 4.01 -8.37
CA SER A 40 20.42 4.61 -8.39
C SER A 40 21.23 4.34 -9.67
N VAL A 41 20.72 3.51 -10.59
CA VAL A 41 21.41 3.15 -11.85
C VAL A 41 21.63 4.37 -12.76
N SER A 42 20.84 5.44 -12.63
CA SER A 42 21.04 6.67 -13.40
C SER A 42 22.27 7.46 -12.92
N ALA A 43 23.29 7.57 -13.78
CA ALA A 43 24.60 8.14 -13.43
C ALA A 43 24.56 9.61 -12.93
N ARG A 44 23.55 10.38 -13.35
CA ARG A 44 23.41 11.81 -12.97
C ARG A 44 22.84 12.03 -11.57
N PHE A 45 22.26 11.00 -10.96
CA PHE A 45 21.66 11.08 -9.64
C PHE A 45 22.04 9.86 -8.82
N ARG A 46 23.31 9.42 -8.75
CA ARG A 46 23.66 8.30 -7.87
C ARG A 46 23.58 8.64 -6.38
N ALA A 47 24.03 9.85 -6.00
CA ALA A 47 24.14 10.23 -4.60
C ALA A 47 22.77 10.49 -3.93
N LEU A 48 21.84 11.14 -4.65
CA LEU A 48 20.56 11.58 -4.07
C LEU A 48 19.60 10.42 -3.73
N PRO A 49 19.31 9.45 -4.62
CA PRO A 49 18.48 8.28 -4.32
C PRO A 49 19.12 7.39 -3.26
N THR A 50 20.44 7.28 -3.24
CA THR A 50 21.16 6.51 -2.21
C THR A 50 21.02 7.18 -0.85
N LEU A 51 21.18 8.51 -0.77
CA LEU A 51 20.92 9.28 0.45
C LEU A 51 19.45 9.18 0.89
N LEU A 52 18.50 9.31 -0.04
CA LEU A 52 17.07 9.15 0.23
C LEU A 52 16.74 7.72 0.67
N ALA A 53 17.42 6.71 0.14
CA ALA A 53 17.31 5.32 0.59
C ALA A 53 17.79 5.17 2.02
N PHE A 54 18.96 5.73 2.37
CA PHE A 54 19.46 5.70 3.74
C PHE A 54 18.56 6.47 4.71
N LEU A 55 18.10 7.67 4.33
CA LEU A 55 17.18 8.45 5.15
C LEU A 55 15.83 7.76 5.32
N SER A 56 15.26 7.18 4.27
CA SER A 56 14.00 6.43 4.36
C SER A 56 14.13 5.14 5.17
N LEU A 57 15.23 4.40 5.02
CA LEU A 57 15.54 3.25 5.88
C LEU A 57 15.70 3.70 7.34
N GLY A 58 16.40 4.81 7.59
CA GLY A 58 16.58 5.37 8.92
C GLY A 58 15.26 5.80 9.57
N THR A 59 14.45 6.60 8.86
CA THR A 59 13.13 7.03 9.37
C THR A 59 12.18 5.87 9.57
N LEU A 60 12.17 4.90 8.66
CA LEU A 60 11.37 3.69 8.80
C LEU A 60 11.84 2.85 9.99
N THR A 61 13.14 2.74 10.23
CA THR A 61 13.69 2.03 11.40
C THR A 61 13.29 2.73 12.71
N ILE A 62 13.37 4.07 12.75
CA ILE A 62 12.92 4.87 13.90
C ILE A 62 11.41 4.73 14.11
N ALA A 63 10.62 4.77 13.04
CA ALA A 63 9.16 4.61 13.07
C ALA A 63 8.75 3.20 13.53
N LEU A 64 9.46 2.16 13.09
CA LEU A 64 9.25 0.80 13.56
C LEU A 64 9.64 0.65 15.02
N ALA A 65 10.78 1.23 15.44
CA ALA A 65 11.23 1.18 16.83
C ALA A 65 10.26 1.91 17.78
N SER A 66 9.77 3.10 17.39
CA SER A 66 8.80 3.86 18.17
C SER A 66 7.40 3.22 18.14
N GLY A 67 7.02 2.65 17.00
CA GLY A 67 5.78 1.90 16.82
C GLY A 67 5.76 0.56 17.56
N MET A 68 6.92 -0.04 17.83
CA MET A 68 7.04 -1.36 18.46
C MET A 68 6.34 -1.44 19.82
N TYR A 69 6.38 -0.36 20.61
CA TYR A 69 5.68 -0.29 21.88
C TYR A 69 4.15 -0.37 21.71
N TRP A 70 3.62 0.38 20.74
CA TRP A 70 2.19 0.38 20.43
C TRP A 70 1.73 -0.93 19.82
N ILE A 71 2.53 -1.50 18.90
CA ILE A 71 2.29 -2.81 18.30
C ILE A 71 2.30 -3.89 19.38
N HIS A 72 3.27 -3.85 20.30
CA HIS A 72 3.35 -4.80 21.41
C HIS A 72 2.09 -4.75 22.29
N ARG A 73 1.64 -3.54 22.68
CA ARG A 73 0.40 -3.39 23.47
C ARG A 73 -0.84 -3.82 22.70
N ALA A 74 -0.91 -3.53 21.40
CA ALA A 74 -2.03 -3.95 20.55
C ALA A 74 -2.09 -5.47 20.43
N VAL A 75 -0.95 -6.12 20.20
CA VAL A 75 -0.79 -7.57 20.15
C VAL A 75 -1.18 -8.21 21.48
N GLU A 76 -0.65 -7.71 22.60
CA GLU A 76 -0.95 -8.25 23.93
C GLU A 76 -2.45 -8.17 24.23
N ARG A 77 -3.08 -7.03 23.91
CA ARG A 77 -4.52 -6.86 24.05
C ARG A 77 -5.29 -7.86 23.18
N ALA A 78 -4.92 -8.02 21.92
CA ALA A 78 -5.60 -8.95 21.02
C ALA A 78 -5.42 -10.41 21.44
N VAL A 79 -4.24 -10.81 21.95
CA VAL A 79 -4.03 -12.15 22.50
C VAL A 79 -4.95 -12.39 23.70
N ARG A 80 -5.04 -11.44 24.63
CA ARG A 80 -5.93 -11.52 25.80
C ARG A 80 -7.41 -11.59 25.42
N LEU A 81 -7.82 -10.91 24.36
CA LEU A 81 -9.20 -10.86 23.87
C LEU A 81 -9.53 -11.97 22.86
N GLY A 82 -8.56 -12.77 22.43
CA GLY A 82 -8.75 -13.77 21.36
C GLY A 82 -8.89 -13.17 19.96
N GLU A 83 -8.53 -11.90 19.76
CA GLU A 83 -8.67 -11.13 18.52
C GLU A 83 -7.40 -11.18 17.63
N VAL A 84 -6.50 -12.14 17.87
CA VAL A 84 -5.24 -12.29 17.12
C VAL A 84 -5.48 -12.43 15.61
N GLY A 85 -6.56 -13.12 15.23
CA GLY A 85 -6.97 -13.26 13.85
C GLY A 85 -7.29 -11.92 13.18
N GLU A 86 -7.92 -10.98 13.90
CA GLU A 86 -8.25 -9.65 13.38
C GLU A 86 -6.98 -8.84 13.10
N ILE A 87 -5.97 -8.91 13.97
CA ILE A 87 -4.67 -8.25 13.73
C ILE A 87 -3.97 -8.85 12.51
N LEU A 88 -3.88 -10.18 12.44
CA LEU A 88 -3.21 -10.87 11.33
C LEU A 88 -3.89 -10.57 9.99
N LEU A 89 -5.22 -10.64 9.95
CA LEU A 89 -5.99 -10.23 8.79
C LEU A 89 -5.75 -8.76 8.47
N GLY A 90 -5.80 -7.89 9.48
CA GLY A 90 -5.56 -6.45 9.39
C GLY A 90 -4.25 -6.05 8.72
N MET A 91 -3.19 -6.81 9.00
CA MET A 91 -1.86 -6.51 8.49
C MET A 91 -1.57 -7.21 7.16
N SER A 92 -2.32 -8.26 6.81
CA SER A 92 -2.06 -9.07 5.62
C SER A 92 -2.13 -8.27 4.32
N LEU A 93 -3.20 -7.49 4.10
CA LEU A 93 -3.40 -6.78 2.85
C LEU A 93 -2.39 -5.64 2.62
N PRO A 94 -2.13 -4.73 3.58
CA PRO A 94 -1.11 -3.69 3.39
C PRO A 94 0.28 -4.27 3.09
N VAL A 95 0.62 -5.40 3.71
CA VAL A 95 1.89 -6.10 3.49
C VAL A 95 1.96 -6.64 2.08
N LEU A 96 0.93 -7.35 1.62
CA LEU A 96 0.87 -7.89 0.26
C LEU A 96 0.94 -6.78 -0.80
N LEU A 97 0.22 -5.68 -0.58
CA LEU A 97 0.26 -4.51 -1.46
C LEU A 97 1.66 -3.87 -1.49
N THR A 98 2.30 -3.73 -0.34
CA THR A 98 3.67 -3.18 -0.24
C THR A 98 4.68 -4.05 -0.97
N LEU A 99 4.61 -5.37 -0.79
CA LEU A 99 5.48 -6.32 -1.49
C LEU A 99 5.25 -6.29 -3.01
N ALA A 100 3.98 -6.28 -3.44
CA ALA A 100 3.64 -6.18 -4.86
C ALA A 100 4.16 -4.87 -5.48
N LEU A 101 4.00 -3.74 -4.78
CA LEU A 101 4.50 -2.44 -5.23
C LEU A 101 6.02 -2.46 -5.36
N ALA A 102 6.74 -2.94 -4.35
CA ALA A 102 8.19 -3.01 -4.39
C ALA A 102 8.72 -3.92 -5.51
N ALA A 103 8.08 -5.08 -5.71
CA ALA A 103 8.37 -5.97 -6.84
C ALA A 103 8.13 -5.27 -8.19
N MET A 104 7.03 -4.51 -8.32
CA MET A 104 6.77 -3.74 -9.54
C MET A 104 7.80 -2.63 -9.76
N ILE A 105 8.20 -1.89 -8.72
CA ILE A 105 9.26 -0.87 -8.82
C ILE A 105 10.56 -1.51 -9.30
N ALA A 106 10.99 -2.61 -8.69
CA ALA A 106 12.17 -3.35 -9.11
C ALA A 106 12.06 -3.80 -10.59
N SER A 107 10.91 -4.37 -10.98
CA SER A 107 10.67 -4.79 -12.37
C SER A 107 10.70 -3.62 -13.37
N ALA A 108 10.21 -2.44 -12.96
CA ALA A 108 10.17 -1.25 -13.80
C ALA A 108 11.58 -0.73 -14.11
N PHE A 109 12.50 -0.82 -13.15
CA PHE A 109 13.90 -0.46 -13.37
C PHE A 109 14.66 -1.46 -14.27
N LEU A 110 14.28 -2.74 -14.24
CA LEU A 110 14.89 -3.79 -15.07
C LEU A 110 14.31 -3.85 -16.50
N SER A 111 13.06 -3.42 -16.68
CA SER A 111 12.37 -3.47 -17.97
C SER A 111 12.97 -2.51 -19.02
N HIS A 112 12.73 -2.74 -20.30
CA HIS A 112 13.23 -1.85 -21.36
C HIS A 112 12.51 -0.49 -21.34
N PRO A 113 13.16 0.65 -21.67
CA PRO A 113 12.51 1.98 -21.69
C PRO A 113 11.28 2.11 -22.60
N TYR A 114 11.16 1.24 -23.61
CA TYR A 114 10.02 1.23 -24.55
C TYR A 114 8.87 0.32 -24.12
N GLU A 115 9.02 -0.44 -23.02
CA GLU A 115 7.97 -1.28 -22.48
C GLU A 115 6.97 -0.48 -21.65
N ASN A 116 5.75 -1.01 -21.58
CA ASN A 116 4.69 -0.41 -20.79
C ASN A 116 4.88 -0.72 -19.31
N ARG A 117 5.62 0.15 -18.61
CA ARG A 117 5.87 0.03 -17.17
C ARG A 117 4.67 0.47 -16.34
N SER A 118 3.95 1.50 -16.81
CA SER A 118 2.97 2.23 -16.00
C SER A 118 1.65 1.52 -15.80
N THR A 119 1.16 0.79 -16.81
CA THR A 119 -0.14 0.12 -16.70
C THR A 119 -0.19 -0.85 -15.52
N ARG A 120 0.91 -1.55 -15.21
CA ARG A 120 0.95 -2.47 -14.05
C ARG A 120 0.76 -1.72 -12.72
N PHE A 121 1.43 -0.59 -12.54
CA PHE A 121 1.25 0.26 -11.35
C PHE A 121 -0.17 0.80 -11.26
N ARG A 122 -0.76 1.20 -12.38
CA ARG A 122 -2.12 1.76 -12.40
C ARG A 122 -3.18 0.70 -12.11
N VAL A 123 -3.01 -0.51 -12.62
CA VAL A 123 -3.89 -1.63 -12.27
C VAL A 123 -3.72 -1.99 -10.80
N LEU A 124 -2.49 -2.09 -10.30
CA LEU A 124 -2.22 -2.38 -8.88
C LEU A 124 -2.81 -1.31 -7.96
N GLY A 125 -2.68 -0.03 -8.31
CA GLY A 125 -3.21 1.07 -7.51
C GLY A 125 -4.73 1.02 -7.41
N LEU A 126 -5.43 0.85 -8.55
CA LEU A 126 -6.88 0.77 -8.56
C LEU A 126 -7.39 -0.49 -7.84
N VAL A 127 -6.84 -1.66 -8.17
CA VAL A 127 -7.21 -2.93 -7.55
C VAL A 127 -6.87 -2.91 -6.06
N GLY A 128 -5.75 -2.30 -5.68
CA GLY A 128 -5.35 -2.12 -4.29
C GLY A 128 -6.33 -1.27 -3.50
N VAL A 129 -6.77 -0.13 -4.04
CA VAL A 129 -7.78 0.72 -3.40
C VAL A 129 -9.12 -0.01 -3.27
N LEU A 130 -9.64 -0.56 -4.37
CA LEU A 130 -10.92 -1.29 -4.36
C LEU A 130 -10.87 -2.52 -3.46
N GLY A 131 -9.79 -3.29 -3.55
CA GLY A 131 -9.54 -4.45 -2.72
C GLY A 131 -9.42 -4.09 -1.24
N THR A 132 -8.87 -2.93 -0.90
CA THR A 132 -8.79 -2.44 0.48
C THR A 132 -10.17 -2.12 1.05
N PHE A 133 -11.03 -1.45 0.28
CA PHE A 133 -12.41 -1.22 0.72
C PHE A 133 -13.22 -2.51 0.84
N LEU A 134 -13.09 -3.42 -0.13
CA LEU A 134 -13.75 -4.72 -0.07
C LEU A 134 -13.27 -5.53 1.12
N TRP A 135 -11.95 -5.62 1.32
CA TRP A 135 -11.36 -6.34 2.43
C TRP A 135 -11.79 -5.75 3.78
N ALA A 136 -11.82 -4.42 3.91
CA ALA A 136 -12.31 -3.75 5.11
C ALA A 136 -13.79 -4.08 5.38
N GLY A 137 -14.65 -4.00 4.37
CA GLY A 137 -16.07 -4.31 4.50
C GLY A 137 -16.37 -5.76 4.87
N LEU A 138 -15.48 -6.70 4.53
CA LEU A 138 -15.62 -8.11 4.86
C LEU A 138 -15.03 -8.49 6.22
N ASN A 139 -14.01 -7.78 6.70
CA ASN A 139 -13.21 -8.22 7.84
C ASN A 139 -13.28 -7.28 9.05
N ILE A 140 -13.67 -6.02 8.89
CA ILE A 140 -13.65 -5.05 9.98
C ILE A 140 -15.02 -4.98 10.65
N PRO A 141 -15.13 -5.34 11.95
CA PRO A 141 -16.40 -5.28 12.67
C PRO A 141 -16.94 -3.85 12.75
N HIS A 142 -18.27 -3.70 12.62
CA HIS A 142 -18.96 -2.40 12.63
C HIS A 142 -18.67 -1.51 13.86
N ARG A 143 -18.25 -2.11 14.98
CA ARG A 143 -17.90 -1.40 16.24
C ARG A 143 -16.74 -0.41 16.10
N HIS A 144 -15.90 -0.54 15.07
CA HIS A 144 -14.73 0.33 14.84
C HIS A 144 -14.91 1.29 13.65
N SER A 145 -16.13 1.46 13.14
CA SER A 145 -16.42 2.11 11.86
C SER A 145 -15.92 3.55 11.70
N SER A 146 -15.95 4.35 12.76
CA SER A 146 -15.60 5.78 12.74
C SER A 146 -14.11 6.04 12.54
N GLU A 147 -13.25 5.16 13.05
CA GLU A 147 -11.78 5.32 13.01
C GLU A 147 -11.18 4.70 11.75
N VAL A 148 -11.85 3.69 11.18
CA VAL A 148 -11.34 2.88 10.07
C VAL A 148 -11.26 3.68 8.77
N GLY A 149 -12.27 4.52 8.48
CA GLY A 149 -12.30 5.33 7.26
C GLY A 149 -11.09 6.26 7.11
N PRO A 150 -10.80 7.14 8.09
CA PRO A 150 -9.64 8.03 8.06
C PRO A 150 -8.31 7.27 8.03
N VAL A 151 -8.16 6.20 8.81
CA VAL A 151 -6.92 5.39 8.85
C VAL A 151 -6.67 4.70 7.52
N MET A 152 -7.70 4.14 6.89
CA MET A 152 -7.61 3.56 5.55
C MET A 152 -7.26 4.61 4.50
N ALA A 153 -7.90 5.78 4.53
CA ALA A 153 -7.60 6.86 3.59
C ALA A 153 -6.15 7.34 3.71
N ALA A 154 -5.64 7.50 4.93
CA ALA A 154 -4.24 7.84 5.18
C ALA A 154 -3.28 6.75 4.68
N THR A 155 -3.57 5.48 4.99
CA THR A 155 -2.74 4.33 4.58
C THR A 155 -2.71 4.18 3.06
N LEU A 156 -3.88 4.30 2.41
CA LEU A 156 -4.00 4.29 0.96
C LEU A 156 -3.30 5.48 0.33
N GLY A 157 -3.37 6.68 0.95
CA GLY A 157 -2.65 7.86 0.49
C GLY A 157 -1.15 7.62 0.40
N VAL A 158 -0.55 7.02 1.44
CA VAL A 158 0.88 6.65 1.45
C VAL A 158 1.20 5.62 0.36
N PHE A 159 0.36 4.58 0.21
CA PHE A 159 0.55 3.53 -0.80
C PHE A 159 0.45 4.05 -2.23
N VAL A 160 -0.53 4.93 -2.49
CA VAL A 160 -0.87 5.45 -3.80
C VAL A 160 0.08 6.55 -4.25
N PHE A 161 0.64 7.33 -3.32
CA PHE A 161 1.55 8.43 -3.61
C PHE A 161 2.66 8.11 -4.65
N PRO A 162 3.46 7.05 -4.51
CA PRO A 162 4.49 6.72 -5.50
C PRO A 162 3.91 6.40 -6.88
N ILE A 163 2.71 5.81 -6.95
CA ILE A 163 2.01 5.51 -8.21
C ILE A 163 1.58 6.82 -8.89
N LEU A 164 1.08 7.80 -8.12
CA LEU A 164 0.69 9.12 -8.64
C LEU A 164 1.89 9.89 -9.16
N LEU A 165 2.99 9.90 -8.41
CA LEU A 165 4.22 10.58 -8.81
C LEU A 165 4.74 10.02 -10.14
N PHE A 166 4.72 8.70 -10.30
CA PHE A 166 5.10 8.04 -11.54
C PHE A 166 4.14 8.42 -12.68
N ALA A 167 2.83 8.36 -12.44
CA ALA A 167 1.82 8.63 -13.46
C ALA A 167 1.92 10.06 -14.04
N VAL A 168 2.19 11.07 -13.20
CA VAL A 168 2.23 12.48 -13.63
C VAL A 168 3.55 12.84 -14.31
N THR A 169 4.64 12.13 -14.01
CA THR A 169 5.97 12.41 -14.59
C THR A 169 6.26 11.68 -15.91
N GLU A 170 5.33 10.88 -16.42
CA GLU A 170 5.50 10.13 -17.66
C GLU A 170 5.47 11.01 -18.93
N PRO A 171 6.32 10.72 -19.94
CA PRO A 171 6.27 11.39 -21.23
C PRO A 171 4.90 11.25 -21.91
N ALA A 172 4.33 12.34 -22.42
CA ALA A 172 2.98 12.34 -23.02
C ALA A 172 2.86 11.46 -24.28
N ALA A 173 3.97 11.27 -25.02
CA ALA A 173 3.97 10.50 -26.26
C ALA A 173 4.01 8.99 -26.01
N LEU A 174 3.09 8.25 -26.64
CA LEU A 174 3.11 6.79 -26.64
C LEU A 174 4.24 6.24 -27.52
N SER A 175 4.98 5.26 -26.98
CA SER A 175 5.92 4.47 -27.78
C SER A 175 5.17 3.68 -28.86
N PRO A 176 5.79 3.40 -30.03
CA PRO A 176 5.14 2.67 -31.12
C PRO A 176 4.53 1.34 -30.68
N ARG A 177 5.20 0.61 -29.78
CA ARG A 177 4.73 -0.67 -29.23
C ARG A 177 3.49 -0.54 -28.35
N VAL A 178 3.36 0.55 -27.60
CA VAL A 178 2.16 0.75 -26.75
C VAL A 178 0.97 1.21 -27.58
N ARG A 179 1.20 1.93 -28.68
CA ARG A 179 0.11 2.34 -29.60
C ARG A 179 -0.64 1.15 -30.18
N THR A 180 0.03 0.02 -30.40
CA THR A 180 -0.64 -1.20 -30.92
C THR A 180 -1.51 -1.89 -29.87
N LEU A 181 -1.34 -1.57 -28.58
CA LEU A 181 -2.17 -2.09 -27.49
C LEU A 181 -3.44 -1.26 -27.24
N VAL A 182 -3.56 -0.08 -27.86
CA VAL A 182 -4.75 0.77 -27.72
C VAL A 182 -5.93 0.12 -28.44
N PRO A 183 -7.08 -0.09 -27.78
CA PRO A 183 -8.25 -0.65 -28.43
C PRO A 183 -8.68 0.17 -29.64
N ARG A 184 -9.07 -0.50 -30.75
CA ARG A 184 -9.54 0.19 -31.97
C ARG A 184 -10.92 0.84 -31.83
N ARG A 185 -11.74 0.35 -30.89
CA ARG A 185 -13.08 0.90 -30.64
C ARG A 185 -12.97 2.17 -29.78
N PRO A 186 -13.61 3.28 -30.17
CA PRO A 186 -13.40 4.58 -29.51
C PRO A 186 -13.82 4.58 -28.03
N LEU A 187 -14.91 3.88 -27.69
CA LEU A 187 -15.36 3.76 -26.30
C LEU A 187 -14.37 2.97 -25.43
N LEU A 188 -13.84 1.85 -25.94
CA LEU A 188 -12.83 1.07 -25.22
C LEU A 188 -11.51 1.84 -25.10
N ALA A 189 -11.15 2.61 -26.13
CA ALA A 189 -9.99 3.50 -26.08
C ALA A 189 -10.17 4.54 -24.96
N LEU A 190 -11.32 5.20 -24.90
CA LEU A 190 -11.67 6.19 -23.86
C LEU A 190 -11.58 5.58 -22.44
N LEU A 191 -12.18 4.39 -22.23
CA LEU A 191 -12.14 3.70 -20.93
C LEU A 191 -10.74 3.23 -20.55
N SER A 192 -9.89 2.90 -21.52
CA SER A 192 -8.51 2.49 -21.28
C SER A 192 -7.56 3.67 -21.03
N LEU A 193 -7.95 4.92 -21.36
CA LEU A 193 -7.08 6.10 -21.26
C LEU A 193 -6.42 6.26 -19.88
N PRO A 194 -7.12 6.13 -18.74
CA PRO A 194 -6.49 6.25 -17.44
C PRO A 194 -5.41 5.20 -17.20
N PHE A 195 -5.42 4.08 -17.91
CA PHE A 195 -4.43 3.01 -17.72
C PHE A 195 -3.27 3.07 -18.72
N LEU A 196 -3.34 3.92 -19.75
CA LEU A 196 -2.31 4.07 -20.78
C LEU A 196 -1.25 5.11 -20.39
N PRO A 197 0.04 4.88 -20.73
CA PRO A 197 1.11 5.78 -20.33
C PRO A 197 0.94 7.23 -20.82
N GLY A 198 1.54 8.15 -20.07
CA GLY A 198 1.70 9.57 -20.38
C GLY A 198 1.08 10.52 -19.37
N GLY A 199 1.72 11.66 -19.13
CA GLY A 199 1.41 12.59 -18.03
C GLY A 199 -0.04 13.09 -17.99
N GLY A 200 -0.62 13.48 -19.12
CA GLY A 200 -2.03 13.90 -19.17
C GLY A 200 -3.02 12.78 -18.82
N ARG A 201 -2.72 11.55 -19.24
CA ARG A 201 -3.51 10.36 -18.87
C ARG A 201 -3.24 9.91 -17.44
N GLY A 202 -2.03 10.14 -16.95
CA GLY A 202 -1.65 9.98 -15.55
C GLY A 202 -2.47 10.89 -14.65
N MET A 203 -2.70 12.15 -15.04
CA MET A 203 -3.58 13.06 -14.30
C MET A 203 -5.03 12.53 -14.25
N LEU A 204 -5.57 12.02 -15.36
CA LEU A 204 -6.90 11.38 -15.37
C LEU A 204 -6.96 10.19 -14.41
N TYR A 205 -5.90 9.37 -14.38
CA TYR A 205 -5.78 8.27 -13.43
C TYR A 205 -5.72 8.75 -11.98
N THR A 206 -4.95 9.80 -11.69
CA THR A 206 -4.88 10.41 -10.36
C THR A 206 -6.25 10.87 -9.88
N ILE A 207 -7.01 11.56 -10.74
CA ILE A 207 -8.37 12.00 -10.43
C ILE A 207 -9.28 10.79 -10.19
N LEU A 208 -9.24 9.78 -11.06
CA LEU A 208 -10.01 8.55 -10.90
C LEU A 208 -9.72 7.88 -9.56
N LEU A 209 -8.45 7.77 -9.18
CA LEU A 209 -8.02 7.12 -7.95
C LEU A 209 -8.39 7.94 -6.71
N ALA A 210 -8.26 9.27 -6.77
CA ALA A 210 -8.70 10.18 -5.72
C ALA A 210 -10.21 10.09 -5.49
N VAL A 211 -11.01 10.15 -6.57
CA VAL A 211 -12.47 10.00 -6.51
C VAL A 211 -12.85 8.63 -5.97
N THR A 212 -12.18 7.56 -6.41
CA THR A 212 -12.44 6.20 -5.91
C THR A 212 -12.10 6.08 -4.43
N THR A 213 -11.00 6.69 -3.97
CA THR A 213 -10.57 6.65 -2.57
C THR A 213 -11.50 7.46 -1.67
N LEU A 214 -11.79 8.70 -2.03
CA LEU A 214 -12.66 9.58 -1.26
C LEU A 214 -14.12 9.11 -1.29
N GLY A 215 -14.61 8.72 -2.47
CA GLY A 215 -15.96 8.18 -2.63
C GLY A 215 -16.13 6.84 -1.92
N GLY A 216 -15.12 5.95 -2.00
CA GLY A 216 -15.09 4.69 -1.25
C GLY A 216 -15.11 4.91 0.26
N ALA A 217 -14.31 5.85 0.78
CA ALA A 217 -14.26 6.19 2.20
C ALA A 217 -15.57 6.82 2.70
N ALA A 218 -16.18 7.70 1.90
CA ALA A 218 -17.48 8.30 2.20
C ALA A 218 -18.61 7.27 2.19
N LEU A 219 -18.66 6.41 1.17
CA LEU A 219 -19.64 5.33 1.07
C LEU A 219 -19.50 4.33 2.21
N TYR A 220 -18.27 3.91 2.51
CA TYR A 220 -17.96 3.01 3.61
C TYR A 220 -18.43 3.60 4.95
N SER A 221 -18.11 4.87 5.21
CA SER A 221 -18.60 5.58 6.40
C SER A 221 -20.13 5.62 6.44
N ALA A 222 -20.79 6.00 5.34
CA ALA A 222 -22.25 6.13 5.29
C ALA A 222 -22.97 4.79 5.55
N LEU A 223 -22.49 3.69 4.97
CA LEU A 223 -23.05 2.35 5.18
C LEU A 223 -22.93 1.91 6.64
N LEU A 224 -21.86 2.31 7.33
CA LEU A 224 -21.63 1.95 8.71
C LEU A 224 -22.40 2.84 9.70
N TYR A 225 -22.50 4.14 9.44
CA TYR A 225 -23.28 5.05 10.28
C TYR A 225 -24.80 4.83 10.14
N GLY A 226 -25.27 4.43 8.95
CA GLY A 226 -26.70 4.16 8.72
C GLY A 226 -27.22 2.89 9.40
N THR A 227 -26.32 2.01 9.86
CA THR A 227 -26.68 0.70 10.43
C THR A 227 -26.56 0.63 11.95
N THR A 228 -26.10 1.69 12.63
CA THR A 228 -26.16 1.76 14.10
C THR A 228 -27.58 2.12 14.55
N PRO A 229 -28.39 1.17 15.07
CA PRO A 229 -29.64 1.53 15.69
C PRO A 229 -29.35 2.43 16.89
N ASP A 230 -30.05 3.54 16.96
CA ASP A 230 -30.01 4.50 18.07
C ASP A 230 -30.38 3.75 19.37
N ARG A 231 -29.39 3.15 20.04
CA ARG A 231 -29.56 2.48 21.34
C ARG A 231 -29.58 3.50 22.48
N THR A 232 -30.28 4.60 22.26
CA THR A 232 -30.58 5.63 23.25
C THR A 232 -32.09 5.72 23.48
N ARG A 233 -32.73 4.57 23.74
CA ARG A 233 -34.02 4.49 24.44
C ARG A 233 -34.07 3.27 25.34
#